data_AF-A0A6B1GF44-F1
#
_entry.id   AF-A0A6B1GF44-F1
#
_cell.length_a   1.000
_cell.length_b   1.000
_cell.length_c   1.000
_cell.angle_alpha   90.00
_cell.angle_beta   90.00
_cell.angle_gamma   90.00
#
_symmetry.space_group_name_H-M   'P 1'
#
loop_
_entity.id
_entity.type
_entity.pdbx_description
1 polymer ?
#
loop_
_entity_poly.entity_id
_entity_poly.type
_entity_poly.pdbx_seq_one_letter_code
_entity_poly.pdbx_strand_id
1 'polypeptide(L)'
;MTIDADLLDAASAAVSDGDAPSVSAWVNEAMADKSKTRRLLKAMDEAIADYESEHGPITEEQMEEAVRAASARTIRIRGGKRLPSLSDEPAA
;
A
#
# COMPACT_ATOMS: atom_id res chain seq x y z
N MET A 1 16.43 -16.07 -19.85
CA MET A 1 15.23 -15.27 -19.53
C MET A 1 14.84 -14.54 -20.80
N THR A 2 13.55 -14.46 -21.10
CA THR A 2 13.04 -13.71 -22.24
C THR A 2 12.29 -12.51 -21.69
N ILE A 3 12.47 -11.35 -22.30
CA ILE A 3 11.83 -10.09 -21.93
C ILE A 3 10.88 -9.73 -23.07
N ASP A 4 9.63 -9.40 -22.73
CA ASP A 4 8.64 -8.94 -23.71
C ASP A 4 9.09 -7.61 -24.33
N ALA A 5 8.77 -7.40 -25.60
CA ALA A 5 9.22 -6.22 -26.35
C ALA A 5 8.76 -4.91 -25.68
N ASP A 6 7.50 -4.84 -25.27
CA ASP A 6 6.94 -3.67 -24.57
C ASP A 6 7.68 -3.36 -23.26
N LEU A 7 8.15 -4.40 -22.56
CA LEU A 7 8.89 -4.24 -21.32
C LEU A 7 10.33 -3.75 -21.58
N LEU A 8 10.94 -4.18 -22.69
CA LEU A 8 12.24 -3.69 -23.11
C LEU A 8 12.16 -2.22 -23.55
N ASP A 9 11.08 -1.82 -24.22
CA ASP A 9 10.84 -0.42 -24.61
C ASP A 9 10.67 0.47 -23.38
N ALA A 10 9.88 0.03 -22.39
CA ALA A 10 9.74 0.73 -21.11
C ALA A 10 11.06 0.87 -20.35
N ALA A 11 11.87 -0.21 -20.30
CA ALA A 11 13.17 -0.17 -19.66
C ALA A 11 14.15 0.76 -20.39
N SER A 12 14.09 0.79 -21.72
CA SER A 12 14.93 1.67 -22.55
C SER A 12 14.56 3.14 -22.34
N ALA A 13 13.27 3.45 -22.24
CA ALA A 13 12.77 4.78 -21.91
C ALA A 13 13.26 5.23 -20.53
N ALA A 14 13.12 4.39 -19.50
CA ALA A 14 13.59 4.70 -18.14
C ALA A 14 15.11 4.99 -18.09
N VAL A 15 15.91 4.32 -18.92
CA VAL A 15 17.35 4.61 -19.03
C VAL A 15 17.59 5.93 -19.75
N SER A 16 16.86 6.19 -20.84
CA SER A 16 16.96 7.45 -21.60
C SER A 16 16.57 8.67 -20.76
N ASP A 17 15.58 8.51 -19.89
CA ASP A 17 15.07 9.56 -19.00
C ASP A 17 15.96 9.74 -17.75
N GLY A 18 16.92 8.83 -17.54
CA GLY A 18 17.86 8.88 -16.42
C GLY A 18 17.34 8.31 -15.11
N ASP A 19 16.14 7.69 -15.12
CA ASP A 19 15.55 7.02 -13.96
C ASP A 19 16.34 5.78 -13.52
N ALA A 20 17.04 5.14 -14.48
CA ALA A 20 17.92 4.01 -14.20
C ALA A 20 19.22 4.08 -15.00
N PRO A 21 20.37 3.63 -14.43
CA PRO A 21 21.66 3.67 -15.11
C PRO A 21 21.81 2.61 -16.21
N SER A 22 20.93 1.59 -16.24
CA SER A 22 20.88 0.55 -17.26
C SER A 22 19.56 -0.23 -17.20
N VAL A 23 19.24 -0.95 -18.28
CA VAL A 23 18.09 -1.88 -18.31
C VAL A 23 18.19 -2.93 -17.21
N SER A 24 19.39 -3.45 -16.94
CA SER A 24 19.60 -4.44 -15.87
C SER A 24 19.36 -3.85 -14.48
N ALA A 25 19.73 -2.60 -14.24
CA ALA A 25 19.45 -1.92 -12.98
C ALA A 25 17.93 -1.73 -12.78
N TRP A 26 17.23 -1.29 -13.83
CA TRP A 26 15.78 -1.13 -13.82
C TRP A 26 15.04 -2.46 -13.54
N VAL A 27 15.44 -3.54 -14.21
CA VAL A 27 14.86 -4.88 -13.97
C VAL A 27 15.15 -5.35 -12.54
N ASN A 28 16.37 -5.15 -12.04
CA ASN A 28 16.73 -5.55 -10.67
C ASN A 28 15.89 -4.82 -9.63
N GLU A 29 15.66 -3.52 -9.79
CA GLU A 29 14.79 -2.73 -8.91
C GLU A 29 13.36 -3.26 -8.92
N ALA A 30 12.77 -3.44 -10.11
CA ALA A 30 11.42 -4.01 -10.23
C ALA A 30 11.30 -5.41 -9.59
N MET A 31 12.33 -6.25 -9.74
CA MET A 31 12.39 -7.56 -9.11
C MET A 31 12.55 -7.47 -7.58
N ALA A 32 13.32 -6.51 -7.08
CA ALA A 32 13.50 -6.27 -5.66
C ALA A 32 12.16 -5.83 -5.02
N ASP A 33 11.44 -4.91 -5.65
CA ASP A 33 10.13 -4.46 -5.19
C ASP A 33 9.11 -5.59 -5.17
N LYS A 34 9.05 -6.38 -6.26
CA LYS A 34 8.17 -7.55 -6.32
C LYS A 34 8.51 -8.58 -5.23
N SER A 35 9.79 -8.80 -4.95
CA SER A 35 10.26 -9.69 -3.89
C SER A 35 9.86 -9.17 -2.51
N LYS A 36 10.03 -7.87 -2.25
CA LYS A 36 9.65 -7.21 -1.00
C LYS A 36 8.15 -7.33 -0.75
N THR A 37 7.31 -7.01 -1.73
CA THR A 37 5.85 -7.12 -1.63
C THR A 37 5.43 -8.55 -1.33
N ARG A 38 6.02 -9.56 -2.01
CA ARG A 38 5.73 -10.97 -1.73
C ARG A 38 6.09 -11.38 -0.31
N ARG A 39 7.23 -10.92 0.22
CA ARG A 39 7.61 -11.19 1.61
C ARG A 39 6.64 -10.56 2.59
N LEU A 40 6.22 -9.33 2.32
CA LEU A 40 5.23 -8.64 3.16
C LEU A 40 3.90 -9.38 3.16
N LEU A 41 3.36 -9.75 1.99
CA LEU A 41 2.10 -10.48 1.89
C LEU A 41 2.16 -11.82 2.63
N LYS A 42 3.25 -12.57 2.48
CA LYS A 42 3.45 -13.82 3.23
C LYS A 42 3.47 -13.60 4.74
N ALA A 43 4.16 -12.55 5.21
CA ALA A 43 4.19 -12.21 6.63
C ALA A 43 2.81 -11.76 7.15
N MET A 44 2.00 -11.11 6.30
CA MET A 44 0.61 -10.78 6.65
C MET A 44 -0.27 -12.03 6.74
N ASP A 45 -0.13 -12.97 5.81
CA ASP A 45 -0.84 -14.26 5.85
C ASP A 45 -0.49 -15.03 7.14
N GLU A 46 0.80 -15.07 7.50
CA GLU A 46 1.27 -15.70 8.74
C GLU A 46 0.68 -15.01 9.98
N ALA A 47 0.70 -13.68 10.04
CA ALA A 47 0.13 -12.92 11.16
C ALA A 47 -1.39 -13.11 11.30
N ILE A 48 -2.12 -13.20 10.19
CA ILE A 48 -3.57 -13.48 10.20
C ILE A 48 -3.80 -14.90 10.75
N ALA A 49 -3.08 -15.89 10.25
CA ALA A 49 -3.22 -17.27 10.71
C ALA A 49 -2.91 -17.42 12.22
N ASP A 50 -1.87 -16.75 12.72
CA ASP A 50 -1.54 -16.74 14.14
C ASP A 50 -2.67 -16.13 14.98
N TYR A 51 -3.21 -14.98 14.56
CA TYR A 51 -4.35 -14.34 15.21
C TYR A 51 -5.59 -15.24 15.22
N GLU A 52 -5.93 -15.85 14.08
CA GLU A 52 -7.11 -16.72 13.97
C GLU A 52 -6.96 -18.02 14.78
N SER A 53 -5.72 -18.50 14.97
CA SER A 53 -5.46 -19.65 15.83
C SER A 53 -5.75 -19.36 17.30
N GLU A 54 -5.54 -18.12 17.75
CA GLU A 54 -5.77 -17.69 19.14
C GLU A 54 -7.22 -17.26 19.37
N HIS A 55 -7.84 -16.58 18.41
CA HIS A 55 -9.12 -15.89 18.59
C HIS A 55 -10.28 -16.49 17.78
N GLY A 56 -10.01 -17.45 16.90
CA GLY A 56 -10.95 -17.95 15.91
C GLY A 56 -10.93 -17.13 14.61
N PRO A 57 -11.60 -17.61 13.55
CA PRO A 57 -11.57 -17.00 12.23
C PRO A 57 -12.12 -15.58 12.24
N ILE A 58 -11.49 -14.68 11.48
CA ILE A 58 -11.99 -13.32 11.28
C ILE A 58 -13.21 -13.38 10.37
N THR A 59 -14.36 -12.92 10.85
CA THR A 59 -15.60 -12.92 10.07
C THR A 59 -15.74 -11.64 9.24
N GLU A 60 -16.56 -11.70 8.19
CA GLU A 60 -16.88 -10.52 7.37
C GLU A 60 -17.50 -9.40 8.21
N GLU A 61 -18.38 -9.74 9.16
CA GLU A 61 -19.01 -8.77 10.05
C GLU A 61 -17.97 -8.03 10.92
N GLN A 62 -17.00 -8.77 11.46
CA GLN A 62 -15.90 -8.20 12.24
C GLN A 62 -15.01 -7.30 11.38
N MET A 63 -14.75 -7.69 10.13
CA MET A 63 -13.98 -6.89 9.18
C MET A 63 -14.70 -5.57 8.88
N GLU A 64 -16.00 -5.62 8.58
CA GLU A 64 -16.79 -4.42 8.35
C GLU A 64 -16.83 -3.50 9.57
N GLU A 65 -16.99 -4.06 10.78
CA GLU A 65 -16.96 -3.29 12.02
C GLU A 65 -15.60 -2.60 12.22
N ALA A 66 -14.50 -3.32 11.98
CA ALA A 66 -13.15 -2.77 12.04
C ALA A 66 -12.95 -1.61 11.04
N VAL A 67 -13.44 -1.77 9.80
CA VAL A 67 -13.39 -0.71 8.77
C VAL A 67 -14.22 0.50 9.19
N ARG A 68 -15.43 0.31 9.72
CA ARG A 68 -16.28 1.38 10.24
C ARG A 68 -15.57 2.12 11.38
N ALA A 69 -14.99 1.40 12.33
CA ALA A 69 -14.28 1.96 13.47
C ALA A 69 -13.00 2.72 13.06
N ALA A 70 -12.23 2.21 12.10
CA ALA A 70 -11.05 2.88 11.56
C ALA A 70 -11.43 4.17 10.83
N SER A 71 -12.48 4.13 10.01
CA SER A 71 -12.99 5.30 9.29
C SER A 71 -13.50 6.39 10.24
N ALA A 72 -14.15 6.03 11.34
CA ALA A 72 -14.63 6.97 12.35
C ALA A 72 -13.48 7.76 13.03
N ARG A 73 -12.29 7.16 13.13
CA ARG A 73 -11.09 7.79 13.71
C ARG A 73 -10.21 8.50 12.67
N THR A 74 -10.57 8.45 11.39
CA THR A 74 -9.72 8.99 10.32
C THR A 74 -9.93 10.49 10.16
N ILE A 75 -8.86 11.28 10.30
CA ILE A 75 -8.87 12.71 9.99
C ILE A 75 -8.84 12.86 8.46
N ARG A 76 -9.97 13.23 7.85
CA ARG A 76 -10.06 13.51 6.41
C ARG A 76 -9.43 14.87 6.09
N ILE A 77 -8.21 14.87 5.60
CA ILE A 77 -7.57 16.06 5.04
C ILE A 77 -8.01 16.19 3.57
N ARG A 78 -9.00 17.04 3.30
CA ARG A 78 -9.27 17.49 1.94
C ARG A 78 -8.22 18.55 1.58
N GLY A 79 -7.52 18.34 0.47
CA GLY A 79 -6.45 19.24 0.00
C GLY A 79 -6.85 20.72 0.08
N GLY A 80 -6.18 21.47 0.95
CA GLY A 80 -6.06 22.92 0.86
C GLY A 80 -6.92 23.80 1.78
N LYS A 81 -7.84 23.30 2.60
CA LYS A 81 -8.49 24.13 3.64
C LYS A 81 -8.92 23.30 4.85
N ARG A 82 -8.38 23.62 6.02
CA ARG A 82 -8.94 23.19 7.31
C ARG A 82 -10.38 23.69 7.37
N LEU A 83 -11.34 22.76 7.45
CA LEU A 83 -12.69 23.10 7.89
C LEU A 83 -12.68 23.10 9.43
N PRO A 84 -13.38 24.04 10.09
CA PRO A 84 -13.46 24.11 11.54
C PRO A 84 -13.90 22.76 12.11
N SER A 85 -13.17 22.26 13.10
CA SER A 85 -13.59 21.10 13.87
C SER A 85 -14.77 21.45 14.76
N LEU A 86 -15.58 20.45 15.15
CA LEU A 86 -16.77 20.56 16.00
C LEU A 86 -16.47 20.97 17.47
N SER A 87 -15.39 21.72 17.69
CA SER A 87 -14.96 22.30 18.97
C SER A 87 -14.94 23.83 18.94
N ASP A 88 -15.19 24.45 17.78
CA ASP A 88 -15.26 25.90 17.63
C ASP A 88 -16.70 26.39 17.86
N GLU A 89 -17.23 26.23 19.08
CA GLU A 89 -18.36 27.05 19.52
C GLU A 89 -17.83 28.38 20.08
N PRO A 90 -18.39 29.53 19.66
CA PRO A 90 -18.02 30.80 20.27
C PRO A 90 -18.53 30.83 21.72
N ALA A 91 -17.66 31.16 22.65
CA ALA A 91 -18.06 31.58 23.99
C ALA A 91 -19.03 32.77 23.86
N ALA A 92 -20.24 32.59 24.39
CA ALA A 92 -21.22 33.65 24.59
C ALA A 92 -20.75 34.68 25.62
#